data_AF-A0A2P8AQB3-F1
#
_entry.id   AF-A0A2P8AQB3-F1
#
_cell.length_a   1.000
_cell.length_b   1.000
_cell.length_c   1.000
_cell.angle_alpha   90.00
_cell.angle_beta   90.00
_cell.angle_gamma   90.00
#
_symmetry.space_group_name_H-M   'P 1'
#
loop_
_entity.id
_entity.type
_entity.pdbx_description
1 polymer ?
#
loop_
_entity_poly.entity_id
_entity_poly.type
_entity_poly.pdbx_seq_one_letter_code
_entity_poly.pdbx_strand_id
1 'polypeptide(L)'
;MGDAAEPRYLRSNVILEPLVDRFYAWLHTVAPVQASMNLAFLHLPLLESYLQNPSVHVAASTNPAMRGGYFVGIESERAGEVADLVKSIKEDRAEMLAFAAGVAEAEDMIRQEATGFDLTPLYPKLPAALKGLVEMAYDTSNQASLHFLEALLYHSPAYDEGRQSVQLSLDDGVERPFILSTPRLPKPGVLDLPLPFRHPGLAELVAARVRPTTLDRLREALELDDGQAGALDRLLTDRPSLSPDRHIDGGGRIRYYGHACLVFQTEQAAIVTDPFISTDNRHGDRFTLDDLPDHIDLVLITHGHQDHIVLETLLQLRGRIGAVVVPRTSRGNLPDPSMGLYLKHLGLPVIEVDDFDEVDFPGGTVTATPFLGEHADLDIRGKSTYWLRLAGKSIFVGADSSGIDPTLYRYVRGHLGKADIAFLGMECDGAPLTWLYKGLLTKPVSKKMSDSRKLSGSNAAQAGQIMTELGADEGYIYAMGEESWQGHVMATTYTEDTYQLKQIEEFLGWCADRGLTGEHLFNKREWRW
;
A
#
# COMPACT_ATOMS: atom_id res chain seq x y z
N MET A 1 16.89 46.99 3.10
CA MET A 1 17.31 45.81 2.32
C MET A 1 16.99 44.63 3.20
N GLY A 2 15.86 43.96 2.96
CA GLY A 2 15.47 42.81 3.75
C GLY A 2 16.43 41.67 3.45
N ASP A 3 16.96 41.02 4.49
CA ASP A 3 17.71 39.78 4.35
C ASP A 3 16.88 38.82 3.49
N ALA A 4 17.40 38.44 2.32
CA ALA A 4 16.81 37.37 1.55
C ALA A 4 16.95 36.11 2.41
N ALA A 5 15.84 35.64 2.96
CA ALA A 5 15.82 34.44 3.80
C ALA A 5 16.54 33.28 3.08
N GLU A 6 17.43 32.59 3.78
CA GLU A 6 18.24 31.52 3.22
C GLU A 6 17.36 30.40 2.64
N PRO A 7 17.66 29.91 1.42
CA PRO A 7 16.90 28.81 0.84
C PRO A 7 17.08 27.53 1.68
N ARG A 8 15.96 26.87 1.98
CA ARG A 8 15.90 25.60 2.69
C ARG A 8 15.26 24.52 1.80
N TYR A 9 15.73 23.29 1.97
CA TYR A 9 15.20 22.07 1.34
C TYR A 9 14.94 21.01 2.40
N LEU A 10 13.99 20.12 2.14
CA LEU A 10 13.75 18.96 3.00
C LEU A 10 14.87 17.93 2.81
N ARG A 11 15.47 17.45 3.89
CA ARG A 11 16.57 16.47 3.82
C ARG A 11 16.11 15.14 3.22
N SER A 12 16.99 14.50 2.47
CA SER A 12 16.71 13.24 1.75
C SER A 12 16.33 12.08 2.66
N ASN A 13 16.87 12.04 3.87
CA ASN A 13 16.60 11.01 4.86
C ASN A 13 15.42 11.34 5.77
N VAL A 14 14.57 12.30 5.42
CA VAL A 14 13.34 12.57 6.19
C VAL A 14 12.29 11.52 5.86
N ILE A 15 11.82 10.82 6.88
CA ILE A 15 10.65 9.95 6.87
C ILE A 15 9.40 10.80 7.14
N LEU A 16 8.35 10.55 6.38
CA LEU A 16 7.02 11.10 6.58
C LEU A 16 6.06 9.93 6.82
N GLU A 17 5.83 9.57 8.07
CA GLU A 17 4.98 8.43 8.42
C GLU A 17 3.53 8.90 8.63
N PRO A 18 2.57 8.51 7.77
CA PRO A 18 1.17 8.83 7.94
C PRO A 18 0.54 7.90 8.98
N LEU A 19 -0.28 8.45 9.88
CA LEU A 19 -0.87 7.74 11.00
C LEU A 19 -2.36 7.98 11.12
N VAL A 20 -3.10 6.95 11.55
CA VAL A 20 -4.49 7.04 12.00
C VAL A 20 -4.61 6.41 13.38
N ASP A 21 -5.10 7.17 14.36
CA ASP A 21 -5.09 6.76 15.78
C ASP A 21 -3.73 6.22 16.25
N ARG A 22 -2.64 6.85 15.78
CA ARG A 22 -1.24 6.45 16.00
C ARG A 22 -0.80 5.16 15.29
N PHE A 23 -1.66 4.42 14.62
CA PHE A 23 -1.23 3.29 13.78
C PHE A 23 -0.78 3.77 12.40
N TYR A 24 0.14 3.04 11.77
CA TYR A 24 0.54 3.29 10.39
C TYR A 24 -0.68 3.29 9.47
N ALA A 25 -0.84 4.36 8.68
CA ALA A 25 -1.97 4.52 7.80
C ALA A 25 -1.73 3.82 6.46
N TRP A 26 -2.60 2.86 6.16
CA TRP A 26 -2.73 2.18 4.87
C TRP A 26 -4.21 1.99 4.51
N LEU A 27 -4.51 1.53 3.30
CA LEU A 27 -5.86 1.46 2.72
C LEU A 27 -6.93 0.98 3.72
N HIS A 28 -6.71 -0.16 4.39
CA HIS A 28 -7.68 -0.77 5.31
C HIS A 28 -7.78 -0.13 6.70
N THR A 29 -6.99 0.89 6.97
CA THR A 29 -7.06 1.70 8.22
C THR A 29 -7.61 3.10 7.97
N VAL A 30 -7.75 3.50 6.70
CA VAL A 30 -8.28 4.80 6.29
C VAL A 30 -9.65 4.67 5.61
N ALA A 31 -9.88 3.65 4.77
CA ALA A 31 -11.18 3.40 4.16
C ALA A 31 -12.22 3.10 5.26
N PRO A 32 -13.35 3.82 5.31
CA PRO A 32 -14.15 3.97 6.53
C PRO A 32 -14.70 2.66 7.11
N VAL A 33 -15.14 1.74 6.24
CA VAL A 33 -15.66 0.43 6.67
C VAL A 33 -14.53 -0.40 7.28
N GLN A 34 -13.47 -0.59 6.51
CA GLN A 34 -12.32 -1.44 6.87
C GLN A 34 -11.57 -0.84 8.07
N ALA A 35 -11.46 0.48 8.15
CA ALA A 35 -10.88 1.21 9.26
C ALA A 35 -11.65 0.95 10.56
N SER A 36 -12.99 1.03 10.52
CA SER A 36 -13.84 0.74 11.67
C SER A 36 -13.69 -0.72 12.12
N MET A 37 -13.71 -1.65 11.16
CA MET A 37 -13.58 -3.09 11.42
C MET A 37 -12.21 -3.46 12.02
N ASN A 38 -11.11 -2.97 11.43
CA ASN A 38 -9.77 -3.19 11.98
C ASN A 38 -9.57 -2.52 13.34
N LEU A 39 -10.11 -1.32 13.55
CA LEU A 39 -10.03 -0.67 14.86
C LEU A 39 -10.72 -1.52 15.94
N ALA A 40 -11.95 -1.96 15.68
CA ALA A 40 -12.77 -2.68 16.66
C ALA A 40 -12.32 -4.13 16.89
N PHE A 41 -11.94 -4.84 15.83
CA PHE A 41 -11.73 -6.29 15.89
C PHE A 41 -10.26 -6.73 15.78
N LEU A 42 -9.33 -5.78 15.58
CA LEU A 42 -7.91 -6.05 15.51
C LEU A 42 -7.10 -5.16 16.47
N HIS A 43 -7.07 -3.84 16.24
CA HIS A 43 -6.19 -2.93 16.97
C HIS A 43 -6.57 -2.77 18.43
N LEU A 44 -7.84 -2.48 18.74
CA LEU A 44 -8.27 -2.29 20.14
C LEU A 44 -8.06 -3.57 20.98
N PRO A 45 -8.49 -4.76 20.53
CA PRO A 45 -8.19 -6.01 21.25
C PRO A 45 -6.68 -6.29 21.39
N LEU A 46 -5.88 -5.93 20.39
CA LEU A 46 -4.42 -6.07 20.44
C LEU A 46 -3.79 -5.21 21.54
N LEU A 47 -4.20 -3.94 21.64
CA LEU A 47 -3.71 -3.04 22.70
C LEU A 47 -4.17 -3.51 24.08
N GLU A 48 -5.41 -3.98 24.21
CA GLU A 48 -5.91 -4.55 25.47
C GLU A 48 -5.15 -5.81 25.87
N SER A 49 -4.82 -6.68 24.91
CA SER A 49 -3.96 -7.85 25.14
C SER A 49 -2.56 -7.44 25.60
N TYR A 50 -1.97 -6.42 24.97
CA TYR A 50 -0.67 -5.87 25.39
C TYR A 50 -0.70 -5.39 26.84
N LEU A 51 -1.73 -4.63 27.24
CA LEU A 51 -1.84 -4.09 28.60
C LEU A 51 -1.99 -5.18 29.67
N GLN A 52 -2.47 -6.38 29.31
CA GLN A 52 -2.49 -7.52 30.23
C GLN A 52 -1.10 -8.14 30.44
N ASN A 53 -0.22 -8.11 29.42
CA ASN A 53 1.10 -8.72 29.51
C ASN A 53 2.15 -8.05 28.58
N PRO A 54 2.62 -6.82 28.90
CA PRO A 54 3.48 -6.05 28.00
C PRO A 54 4.81 -6.75 27.65
N SER A 55 5.42 -7.44 28.62
CA SER A 55 6.72 -8.09 28.44
C SER A 55 6.69 -9.22 27.40
N VAL A 56 5.56 -9.96 27.31
CA VAL A 56 5.37 -11.01 26.30
C VAL A 56 5.29 -10.42 24.90
N HIS A 57 4.55 -9.33 24.74
CA HIS A 57 4.43 -8.64 23.45
C HIS A 57 5.79 -8.07 23.00
N VAL A 58 6.52 -7.40 23.89
CA VAL A 58 7.86 -6.86 23.59
C VAL A 58 8.81 -7.99 23.18
N ALA A 59 8.91 -9.06 23.98
CA ALA A 59 9.79 -10.18 23.67
C ALA A 59 9.45 -10.84 22.32
N ALA A 60 8.16 -11.01 22.03
CA ALA A 60 7.70 -11.56 20.76
C ALA A 60 7.99 -10.61 19.57
N SER A 61 7.80 -9.31 19.73
CA SER A 61 8.05 -8.32 18.67
C SER A 61 9.52 -8.24 18.25
N THR A 62 10.44 -8.52 19.18
CA THR A 62 11.89 -8.55 18.92
C THR A 62 12.42 -9.91 18.45
N ASN A 63 11.57 -10.94 18.41
CA ASN A 63 11.97 -12.27 18.00
C ASN A 63 11.85 -12.41 16.46
N PRO A 64 12.95 -12.66 15.73
CA PRO A 64 12.90 -12.81 14.28
C PRO A 64 11.92 -13.89 13.78
N ALA A 65 11.73 -14.97 14.55
CA ALA A 65 10.80 -16.05 14.18
C ALA A 65 9.32 -15.67 14.34
N MET A 66 9.02 -14.57 15.04
CA MET A 66 7.67 -14.06 15.28
C MET A 66 7.43 -12.71 14.58
N ARG A 67 8.39 -12.29 13.73
CA ARG A 67 8.33 -11.08 12.92
C ARG A 67 7.07 -11.10 12.05
N GLY A 68 6.40 -9.95 11.94
CA GLY A 68 5.12 -9.83 11.24
C GLY A 68 3.91 -10.33 12.03
N GLY A 69 4.10 -10.81 13.26
CA GLY A 69 3.02 -11.16 14.18
C GLY A 69 2.36 -9.93 14.82
N TYR A 70 1.13 -10.13 15.31
CA TYR A 70 0.39 -9.11 16.05
C TYR A 70 0.89 -8.97 17.50
N PHE A 71 2.08 -8.40 17.64
CA PHE A 71 2.71 -8.06 18.91
C PHE A 71 3.06 -6.57 18.93
N VAL A 72 2.74 -5.90 20.04
CA VAL A 72 2.97 -4.47 20.21
C VAL A 72 4.41 -4.28 20.69
N GLY A 73 5.23 -3.62 19.87
CA GLY A 73 6.64 -3.37 20.15
C GLY A 73 6.93 -2.10 20.94
N ILE A 74 6.13 -1.82 21.98
CA ILE A 74 6.31 -0.65 22.87
C ILE A 74 6.87 -1.12 24.21
N GLU A 75 7.92 -0.46 24.70
CA GLU A 75 8.60 -0.82 25.95
C GLU A 75 7.62 -0.84 27.13
N SER A 76 7.82 -1.80 28.05
CA SER A 76 6.86 -2.05 29.14
C SER A 76 6.70 -0.83 30.07
N GLU A 77 7.74 -0.01 30.21
CA GLU A 77 7.77 1.22 30.98
C GLU A 77 6.82 2.29 30.41
N ARG A 78 6.47 2.18 29.12
CA ARG A 78 5.56 3.09 28.41
C ARG A 78 4.13 2.57 28.31
N ALA A 79 3.80 1.48 29.00
CA ALA A 79 2.45 0.90 28.97
C ALA A 79 1.34 1.88 29.40
N GLY A 80 1.66 2.88 30.25
CA GLY A 80 0.73 3.94 30.61
C GLY A 80 0.25 4.76 29.40
N GLU A 81 1.14 5.09 28.46
CA GLU A 81 0.80 5.81 27.23
C GLU A 81 -0.09 4.96 26.31
N VAL A 82 0.09 3.64 26.31
CA VAL A 82 -0.79 2.72 25.60
C VAL A 82 -2.18 2.64 26.24
N ALA A 83 -2.25 2.69 27.58
CA ALA A 83 -3.53 2.75 28.29
C ALA A 83 -4.30 4.05 27.99
N ASP A 84 -3.59 5.18 27.92
CA ASP A 84 -4.18 6.45 27.52
C ASP A 84 -4.69 6.42 26.07
N LEU A 85 -3.93 5.81 25.15
CA LEU A 85 -4.37 5.60 23.76
C LEU A 85 -5.62 4.72 23.67
N VAL A 86 -5.68 3.61 24.43
CA VAL A 86 -6.87 2.75 24.49
C VAL A 86 -8.08 3.54 24.99
N LYS A 87 -7.89 4.38 26.02
CA LYS A 87 -8.95 5.22 26.56
C LYS A 87 -9.44 6.23 25.51
N SER A 88 -8.53 6.95 24.86
CA SER A 88 -8.90 7.93 23.84
C SER A 88 -9.60 7.28 22.64
N ILE A 89 -9.16 6.10 22.19
CA ILE A 89 -9.84 5.36 21.11
C ILE A 89 -11.28 5.03 21.52
N LYS A 90 -11.51 4.53 22.74
CA LYS A 90 -12.87 4.18 23.21
C LYS A 90 -13.78 5.39 23.34
N GLU A 91 -13.23 6.52 23.79
CA GLU A 91 -13.98 7.77 23.98
C GLU A 91 -14.25 8.46 22.64
N ASP A 92 -13.20 8.71 21.86
CA ASP A 92 -13.26 9.55 20.66
C ASP A 92 -13.75 8.80 19.42
N ARG A 93 -13.66 7.45 19.39
CA ARG A 93 -14.06 6.61 18.24
C ARG A 93 -15.28 5.75 18.51
N ALA A 94 -16.09 6.12 19.50
CA ALA A 94 -17.29 5.38 19.89
C ALA A 94 -18.24 5.09 18.70
N GLU A 95 -18.41 6.05 17.78
CA GLU A 95 -19.27 5.86 16.60
C GLU A 95 -18.70 4.85 15.59
N MET A 96 -17.37 4.81 15.39
CA MET A 96 -16.73 3.81 14.53
C MET A 96 -16.78 2.41 15.15
N LEU A 97 -16.59 2.31 16.47
CA LEU A 97 -16.74 1.05 17.20
C LEU A 97 -18.19 0.55 17.13
N ALA A 98 -19.17 1.45 17.26
CA ALA A 98 -20.59 1.13 17.10
C ALA A 98 -20.93 0.72 15.66
N PHE A 99 -20.33 1.38 14.66
CA PHE A 99 -20.48 1.00 13.25
C PHE A 99 -19.99 -0.42 13.00
N ALA A 100 -18.77 -0.76 13.44
CA ALA A 100 -18.19 -2.10 13.28
C ALA A 100 -19.03 -3.20 13.99
N ALA A 101 -19.52 -2.91 15.20
CA ALA A 101 -20.45 -3.81 15.90
C ALA A 101 -21.75 -3.99 15.10
N GLY A 102 -22.30 -2.90 14.54
CA GLY A 102 -23.47 -2.94 13.67
C GLY A 102 -23.26 -3.76 12.40
N VAL A 103 -22.07 -3.73 11.79
CA VAL A 103 -21.73 -4.60 10.65
C VAL A 103 -21.82 -6.07 11.05
N ALA A 104 -21.19 -6.46 12.15
CA ALA A 104 -21.23 -7.84 12.63
C ALA A 104 -22.66 -8.31 12.96
N GLU A 105 -23.46 -7.47 13.61
CA GLU A 105 -24.87 -7.74 13.91
C GLU A 105 -25.72 -7.89 12.64
N ALA A 106 -25.54 -7.00 11.67
CA ALA A 106 -26.29 -7.05 10.41
C ALA A 106 -25.94 -8.28 9.57
N GLU A 107 -24.67 -8.65 9.47
CA GLU A 107 -24.27 -9.86 8.75
C GLU A 107 -24.79 -11.15 9.42
N ASP A 108 -24.87 -11.20 10.76
CA ASP A 108 -25.49 -12.32 11.46
C ASP A 108 -27.00 -12.38 11.22
N MET A 109 -27.70 -11.24 11.32
CA MET A 109 -29.12 -11.13 10.98
C MET A 109 -29.41 -11.60 9.55
N ILE A 110 -28.65 -11.13 8.56
CA ILE A 110 -28.81 -11.54 7.16
C ILE A 110 -28.64 -13.04 7.02
N ARG A 111 -27.60 -13.62 7.64
CA ARG A 111 -27.35 -15.07 7.58
C ARG A 111 -28.49 -15.91 8.15
N GLN A 112 -29.18 -15.41 9.17
CA GLN A 112 -30.25 -16.14 9.86
C GLN A 112 -31.62 -15.95 9.20
N GLU A 113 -31.91 -14.75 8.70
CA GLU A 113 -33.26 -14.38 8.27
C GLU A 113 -33.44 -14.31 6.75
N ALA A 114 -32.38 -14.05 5.98
CA ALA A 114 -32.45 -13.86 4.54
C ALA A 114 -32.55 -15.22 3.80
N THR A 115 -33.75 -15.78 3.76
CA THR A 115 -34.03 -17.14 3.25
C THR A 115 -34.51 -17.23 1.79
N GLY A 116 -34.33 -16.18 1.00
CA GLY A 116 -34.70 -16.09 -0.42
C GLY A 116 -35.96 -15.29 -0.71
N PHE A 117 -36.56 -14.71 0.33
CA PHE A 117 -37.72 -13.82 0.21
C PHE A 117 -37.27 -12.36 0.15
N ASP A 118 -38.21 -11.45 -0.08
CA ASP A 118 -37.97 -10.00 -0.07
C ASP A 118 -37.17 -9.55 1.16
N LEU A 119 -36.09 -8.80 0.93
CA LEU A 119 -35.19 -8.26 1.96
C LEU A 119 -35.71 -6.95 2.58
N THR A 120 -36.71 -6.30 1.97
CA THR A 120 -37.30 -5.04 2.45
C THR A 120 -37.68 -5.08 3.94
N PRO A 121 -38.28 -6.15 4.48
CA PRO A 121 -38.62 -6.25 5.91
C PRO A 121 -37.42 -6.26 6.87
N LEU A 122 -36.20 -6.52 6.38
CA LEU A 122 -34.98 -6.50 7.19
C LEU A 122 -34.42 -5.07 7.36
N TYR A 123 -34.70 -4.14 6.44
CA TYR A 123 -34.16 -2.77 6.51
C TYR A 123 -34.54 -2.02 7.81
N PRO A 124 -35.78 -2.08 8.32
CA PRO A 124 -36.12 -1.46 9.60
C PRO A 124 -35.36 -2.06 10.80
N LYS A 125 -34.89 -3.31 10.69
CA LYS A 125 -34.15 -4.04 11.72
C LYS A 125 -32.65 -3.75 11.70
N LEU A 126 -32.13 -3.11 10.65
CA LEU A 126 -30.72 -2.75 10.58
C LEU A 126 -30.29 -1.94 11.80
N PRO A 127 -29.09 -2.20 12.36
CA PRO A 127 -28.49 -1.37 13.39
C PRO A 127 -28.48 0.10 12.97
N ALA A 128 -28.72 1.00 13.94
CA ALA A 128 -28.86 2.43 13.66
C ALA A 128 -27.66 3.02 12.90
N ALA A 129 -26.45 2.55 13.21
CA ALA A 129 -25.21 2.98 12.57
C ALA A 129 -25.11 2.65 11.08
N LEU A 130 -25.93 1.72 10.55
CA LEU A 130 -25.90 1.31 9.15
C LEU A 130 -27.04 1.90 8.31
N LYS A 131 -28.03 2.54 8.95
CA LYS A 131 -29.25 2.99 8.26
C LYS A 131 -28.91 4.02 7.17
N GLY A 132 -29.25 3.67 5.93
CA GLY A 132 -28.98 4.51 4.74
C GLY A 132 -27.56 4.41 4.20
N LEU A 133 -26.70 3.56 4.76
CA LEU A 133 -25.30 3.40 4.35
C LEU A 133 -25.01 2.04 3.70
N VAL A 134 -26.03 1.18 3.59
CA VAL A 134 -25.89 -0.19 3.09
C VAL A 134 -27.07 -0.60 2.20
N GLU A 135 -26.80 -1.53 1.30
CA GLU A 135 -27.76 -2.25 0.48
C GLU A 135 -27.67 -3.76 0.83
N MET A 136 -28.81 -4.43 0.96
CA MET A 136 -28.85 -5.90 1.09
C MET A 136 -29.29 -6.49 -0.24
N ALA A 137 -28.55 -7.49 -0.74
CA ALA A 137 -28.83 -8.13 -2.03
C ALA A 137 -28.62 -9.64 -1.98
N TYR A 138 -29.28 -10.35 -2.89
CA TYR A 138 -29.01 -11.75 -3.20
C TYR A 138 -28.12 -11.86 -4.44
N ASP A 139 -27.18 -12.80 -4.42
CA ASP A 139 -26.51 -13.26 -5.63
C ASP A 139 -27.40 -14.21 -6.47
N THR A 140 -26.90 -14.66 -7.62
CA THR A 140 -27.62 -15.60 -8.49
C THR A 140 -27.78 -17.01 -7.92
N SER A 141 -27.12 -17.32 -6.80
CA SER A 141 -27.25 -18.56 -6.03
C SER A 141 -28.14 -18.38 -4.79
N ASN A 142 -28.83 -17.23 -4.69
CA ASN A 142 -29.71 -16.87 -3.59
C ASN A 142 -28.99 -16.77 -2.23
N GLN A 143 -27.69 -16.41 -2.24
CA GLN A 143 -26.93 -16.05 -1.04
C GLN A 143 -27.07 -14.56 -0.78
N ALA A 144 -27.56 -14.20 0.40
CA ALA A 144 -27.69 -12.80 0.79
C ALA A 144 -26.35 -12.23 1.27
N SER A 145 -26.12 -10.96 0.96
CA SER A 145 -24.95 -10.20 1.41
C SER A 145 -25.29 -8.74 1.67
N LEU A 146 -24.38 -8.06 2.38
CA LEU A 146 -24.45 -6.65 2.70
C LEU A 146 -23.42 -5.90 1.85
N HIS A 147 -23.87 -4.88 1.12
CA HIS A 147 -23.02 -4.01 0.32
C HIS A 147 -23.00 -2.58 0.90
N PHE A 148 -21.81 -2.00 1.02
CA PHE A 148 -21.60 -0.68 1.61
C PHE A 148 -21.69 0.44 0.56
N LEU A 149 -22.41 1.50 0.88
CA LEU A 149 -22.48 2.72 0.06
C LEU A 149 -21.29 3.63 0.40
N GLU A 150 -20.10 3.23 -0.03
CA GLU A 150 -18.81 3.83 0.38
C GLU A 150 -18.76 5.36 0.24
N ALA A 151 -19.31 5.91 -0.85
CA ALA A 151 -19.35 7.36 -1.05
C ALA A 151 -20.10 8.09 0.07
N LEU A 152 -21.19 7.52 0.60
CA LEU A 152 -21.90 8.09 1.75
C LEU A 152 -21.10 7.91 3.04
N LEU A 153 -20.38 6.80 3.19
CA LEU A 153 -19.56 6.52 4.37
C LEU A 153 -18.41 7.51 4.54
N TYR A 154 -17.78 7.95 3.44
CA TYR A 154 -16.80 9.04 3.47
C TYR A 154 -17.37 10.40 3.92
N HIS A 155 -18.69 10.54 3.95
CA HIS A 155 -19.41 11.72 4.47
C HIS A 155 -20.13 11.44 5.81
N SER A 156 -19.89 10.28 6.42
CA SER A 156 -20.48 9.86 7.69
C SER A 156 -19.45 9.95 8.82
N PRO A 157 -19.87 9.80 10.09
CA PRO A 157 -18.94 9.71 11.22
C PRO A 157 -17.95 8.53 11.16
N ALA A 158 -18.15 7.55 10.27
CA ALA A 158 -17.19 6.47 10.05
C ALA A 158 -15.90 6.93 9.33
N TYR A 159 -15.92 8.12 8.71
CA TYR A 159 -14.73 8.78 8.16
C TYR A 159 -14.48 10.09 8.89
N ASP A 160 -13.45 10.10 9.73
CA ASP A 160 -13.01 11.26 10.47
C ASP A 160 -11.58 11.63 10.04
N GLU A 161 -11.32 12.90 9.75
CA GLU A 161 -9.98 13.37 9.44
C GLU A 161 -9.19 13.73 10.71
N GLY A 162 -9.87 13.98 11.85
CA GLY A 162 -9.25 14.31 13.14
C GLY A 162 -8.47 13.16 13.78
N ARG A 163 -8.62 11.94 13.26
CA ARG A 163 -7.79 10.77 13.58
C ARG A 163 -6.47 10.71 12.82
N GLN A 164 -6.34 11.49 11.74
CA GLN A 164 -5.14 11.51 10.90
C GLN A 164 -4.05 12.38 11.52
N SER A 165 -2.80 11.95 11.38
CA SER A 165 -1.62 12.70 11.79
C SER A 165 -0.41 12.25 10.99
N VAL A 166 0.66 13.04 11.00
CA VAL A 166 1.92 12.71 10.36
C VAL A 166 3.04 12.81 11.40
N GLN A 167 3.92 11.82 11.43
CA GLN A 167 5.19 11.91 12.16
C GLN A 167 6.34 12.13 11.18
N LEU A 168 7.14 13.16 11.46
CA LEU A 168 8.36 13.46 10.72
C LEU A 168 9.58 13.08 11.56
N SER A 169 10.50 12.33 10.97
CA SER A 169 11.74 11.91 11.62
C SER A 169 12.87 11.76 10.61
N LEU A 170 14.10 11.59 11.09
CA LEU A 170 15.23 11.22 10.25
C LEU A 170 15.37 9.70 10.23
N ASP A 171 15.54 9.13 9.05
CA ASP A 171 16.02 7.78 8.84
C ASP A 171 17.50 7.72 9.25
N ASP A 172 17.75 7.01 10.34
CA ASP A 172 19.06 6.76 10.93
C ASP A 172 19.56 5.33 10.64
N GLY A 173 18.86 4.59 9.78
CA GLY A 173 19.14 3.19 9.46
C GLY A 173 18.62 2.19 10.50
N VAL A 174 17.97 2.64 11.58
CA VAL A 174 17.32 1.76 12.53
C VAL A 174 16.02 1.24 11.95
N GLU A 175 15.81 -0.07 12.08
CA GLU A 175 14.59 -0.71 11.59
C GLU A 175 13.35 -0.15 12.30
N ARG A 176 12.34 0.22 11.50
CA ARG A 176 11.08 0.75 12.01
C ARG A 176 10.19 -0.38 12.56
N PRO A 177 9.35 -0.11 13.57
CA PRO A 177 8.46 -1.13 14.10
C PRO A 177 7.43 -1.59 13.05
N PHE A 178 7.05 -2.86 13.12
CA PHE A 178 6.09 -3.46 12.19
C PHE A 178 4.76 -2.69 12.14
N ILE A 179 4.26 -2.40 10.94
CA ILE A 179 3.17 -1.44 10.73
C ILE A 179 1.80 -1.94 11.20
N LEU A 180 1.53 -3.25 11.15
CA LEU A 180 0.19 -3.78 11.43
C LEU A 180 -0.10 -3.96 12.93
N SER A 181 0.92 -3.83 13.80
CA SER A 181 0.77 -4.20 15.21
C SER A 181 1.21 -3.13 16.21
N THR A 182 2.03 -2.16 15.81
CA THR A 182 2.67 -1.24 16.77
C THR A 182 2.31 0.21 16.49
N PRO A 183 1.55 0.89 17.36
CA PRO A 183 1.28 2.31 17.19
C PRO A 183 2.54 3.15 17.45
N ARG A 184 2.59 4.35 16.87
CA ARG A 184 3.65 5.33 17.01
C ARG A 184 3.30 6.31 18.11
N LEU A 185 3.92 6.13 19.27
CA LEU A 185 3.83 7.10 20.37
C LEU A 185 4.78 8.28 20.14
N PRO A 186 4.47 9.48 20.67
CA PRO A 186 5.39 10.60 20.66
C PRO A 186 6.75 10.21 21.25
N LYS A 187 7.85 10.72 20.67
CA LYS A 187 9.20 10.48 21.18
C LYS A 187 10.14 11.65 20.86
N PRO A 188 11.21 11.87 21.65
CA PRO A 188 12.18 12.92 21.36
C PRO A 188 12.78 12.80 19.95
N GLY A 189 12.95 13.93 19.27
CA GLY A 189 13.53 13.97 17.92
C GLY A 189 12.56 13.66 16.79
N VAL A 190 11.29 13.36 17.10
CA VAL A 190 10.20 13.24 16.13
C VAL A 190 9.31 14.47 16.22
N LEU A 191 8.87 14.98 15.07
CA LEU A 191 7.89 16.04 14.97
C LEU A 191 6.52 15.43 14.67
N ASP A 192 5.64 15.42 15.66
CA ASP A 192 4.25 15.02 15.55
C ASP A 192 3.37 16.17 15.03
N LEU A 193 2.66 15.93 13.94
CA LEU A 193 1.77 16.89 13.30
C LEU A 193 0.34 16.31 13.26
N PRO A 194 -0.61 16.80 14.08
CA PRO A 194 -2.01 16.38 14.04
C PRO A 194 -2.75 17.03 12.86
N LEU A 195 -2.22 16.81 11.65
CA LEU A 195 -2.74 17.38 10.41
C LEU A 195 -3.39 16.28 9.58
N PRO A 196 -4.53 16.57 8.91
CA PRO A 196 -5.11 15.65 7.95
C PRO A 196 -4.17 15.45 6.75
N PHE A 197 -4.20 14.27 6.13
CA PHE A 197 -3.30 13.94 5.03
C PHE A 197 -3.40 14.89 3.83
N ARG A 198 -4.60 15.45 3.60
CA ARG A 198 -4.84 16.43 2.54
C ARG A 198 -4.40 17.86 2.88
N HIS A 199 -3.89 18.12 4.09
CA HIS A 199 -3.49 19.45 4.53
C HIS A 199 -2.52 20.11 3.52
N PRO A 200 -2.74 21.38 3.12
CA PRO A 200 -1.91 22.03 2.10
C PRO A 200 -0.46 22.23 2.57
N GLY A 201 -0.23 22.43 3.87
CA GLY A 201 1.12 22.52 4.43
C GLY A 201 1.99 21.29 4.20
N LEU A 202 1.39 20.09 4.14
CA LEU A 202 2.13 18.87 3.83
C LEU A 202 2.61 18.86 2.37
N ALA A 203 1.79 19.38 1.44
CA ALA A 203 2.18 19.53 0.05
C ALA A 203 3.34 20.54 -0.12
N GLU A 204 3.31 21.63 0.65
CA GLU A 204 4.39 22.62 0.70
C GLU A 204 5.69 22.01 1.25
N LEU A 205 5.60 21.21 2.33
CA LEU A 205 6.72 20.51 2.94
C LEU A 205 7.40 19.54 1.95
N VAL A 206 6.64 18.67 1.28
CA VAL A 206 7.23 17.67 0.37
C VAL A 206 7.74 18.31 -0.91
N ALA A 207 7.13 19.41 -1.38
CA ALA A 207 7.65 20.20 -2.48
C ALA A 207 9.03 20.80 -2.18
N ALA A 208 9.37 21.01 -0.89
CA ALA A 208 10.68 21.49 -0.47
C ALA A 208 11.84 20.51 -0.73
N ARG A 209 11.56 19.25 -1.12
CA ARG A 209 12.60 18.34 -1.65
C ARG A 209 13.15 18.79 -2.99
N VAL A 210 12.30 19.40 -3.81
CA VAL A 210 12.60 19.74 -5.20
C VAL A 210 12.82 21.24 -5.40
N ARG A 211 12.06 22.07 -4.67
CA ARG A 211 12.07 23.53 -4.81
C ARG A 211 12.50 24.17 -3.50
N PRO A 212 13.33 25.23 -3.51
CA PRO A 212 13.70 25.93 -2.29
C PRO A 212 12.48 26.58 -1.62
N THR A 213 12.49 26.60 -0.29
CA THR A 213 11.53 27.33 0.55
C THR A 213 12.27 28.04 1.70
N THR A 214 11.55 28.49 2.72
CA THR A 214 12.13 29.07 3.95
C THR A 214 11.49 28.42 5.18
N LEU A 215 12.18 28.47 6.33
CA LEU A 215 11.63 27.95 7.58
C LEU A 215 10.34 28.69 7.96
N ASP A 216 10.31 30.02 7.85
CA ASP A 216 9.13 30.82 8.18
C ASP A 216 7.91 30.45 7.33
N ARG A 217 8.12 30.23 6.03
CA ARG A 217 7.06 29.81 5.12
C ARG A 217 6.51 28.42 5.46
N LEU A 218 7.38 27.46 5.78
CA LEU A 218 6.94 26.13 6.20
C LEU A 218 6.25 26.16 7.57
N ARG A 219 6.76 26.98 8.50
CA ARG A 219 6.15 27.21 9.81
C ARG A 219 4.73 27.74 9.65
N GLU A 220 4.52 28.74 8.81
CA GLU A 220 3.19 29.28 8.52
C GLU A 220 2.29 28.23 7.86
N ALA A 221 2.79 27.55 6.81
CA ALA A 221 2.02 26.58 6.04
C ALA A 221 1.60 25.35 6.86
N LEU A 222 2.40 24.94 7.84
CA LEU A 222 2.14 23.81 8.75
C LEU A 222 1.54 24.24 10.10
N GLU A 223 1.30 25.54 10.30
CA GLU A 223 0.72 26.11 11.52
C GLU A 223 1.53 25.80 12.80
N LEU A 224 2.86 25.88 12.72
CA LEU A 224 3.77 25.44 13.79
C LEU A 224 4.04 26.53 14.84
N ASP A 225 4.11 26.11 16.10
CA ASP A 225 4.65 26.92 17.18
C ASP A 225 6.20 27.05 17.11
N ASP A 226 6.80 27.84 18.01
CA ASP A 226 8.26 28.05 18.02
C ASP A 226 9.06 26.75 18.25
N GLY A 227 8.54 25.85 19.09
CA GLY A 227 9.21 24.59 19.41
C GLY A 227 9.16 23.61 18.23
N GLN A 228 7.99 23.48 17.61
CA GLN A 228 7.78 22.67 16.41
C GLN A 228 8.56 23.22 15.22
N ALA A 229 8.63 24.54 15.04
CA ALA A 229 9.47 25.16 14.01
C ALA A 229 10.96 24.84 14.23
N GLY A 230 11.44 24.88 15.48
CA GLY A 230 12.80 24.46 15.83
C GLY A 230 13.08 22.98 15.61
N ALA A 231 12.07 22.10 15.74
CA ALA A 231 12.18 20.69 15.40
C ALA A 231 12.21 20.48 13.87
N LEU A 232 11.37 21.20 13.13
CA LEU A 232 11.32 21.18 11.66
C LEU A 232 12.65 21.61 11.05
N ASP A 233 13.30 22.66 11.59
CA ASP A 233 14.57 23.17 11.06
C ASP A 233 15.66 22.08 10.99
N ARG A 234 15.66 21.11 11.93
CA ARG A 234 16.60 19.97 11.93
C ARG A 234 16.38 18.98 10.77
N LEU A 235 15.19 19.00 10.19
CA LEU A 235 14.79 18.21 9.02
C LEU A 235 15.10 18.94 7.71
N LEU A 236 15.57 20.19 7.77
CA LEU A 236 15.92 21.00 6.61
C LEU A 236 17.43 21.07 6.37
N THR A 237 17.82 21.44 5.15
CA THR A 237 19.19 21.64 4.70
C THR A 237 19.26 22.84 3.75
N ASP A 238 20.43 23.43 3.56
CA ASP A 238 20.66 24.57 2.66
C ASP A 238 20.93 24.18 1.19
N ARG A 239 21.02 22.87 0.92
CA ARG A 239 21.35 22.32 -0.42
C ARG A 239 20.33 21.26 -0.86
N PRO A 240 19.96 21.24 -2.16
CA PRO A 240 19.17 20.14 -2.70
C PRO A 240 20.00 18.86 -2.77
N SER A 241 19.34 17.72 -2.71
CA SER A 241 19.99 16.40 -2.80
C SER A 241 19.68 15.66 -4.09
N LEU A 242 18.85 16.24 -4.97
CA LEU A 242 18.36 15.56 -6.16
C LEU A 242 19.50 15.10 -7.09
N SER A 243 19.42 13.85 -7.54
CA SER A 243 20.38 13.23 -8.45
C SER A 243 20.37 13.87 -9.84
N PRO A 244 21.50 14.21 -10.47
CA PRO A 244 21.50 14.84 -11.79
C PRO A 244 20.96 13.93 -12.92
N ASP A 245 20.99 12.61 -12.75
CA ASP A 245 20.55 11.62 -13.76
C ASP A 245 19.06 11.23 -13.59
N ARG A 246 18.21 12.22 -13.23
CA ARG A 246 16.76 12.04 -13.04
C ARG A 246 15.97 11.98 -14.35
N HIS A 247 16.55 12.48 -15.44
CA HIS A 247 15.91 12.58 -16.75
C HIS A 247 16.72 11.83 -17.82
N ILE A 248 16.13 11.57 -18.98
CA ILE A 248 16.82 10.99 -20.14
C ILE A 248 16.65 11.89 -21.36
N ASP A 249 17.69 11.94 -22.20
CA ASP A 249 17.71 12.75 -23.42
C ASP A 249 17.23 11.97 -24.67
N GLY A 250 16.93 10.67 -24.52
CA GLY A 250 16.55 9.81 -25.63
C GLY A 250 16.21 8.38 -25.26
N GLY A 251 15.44 7.72 -26.13
CA GLY A 251 15.12 6.29 -26.03
C GLY A 251 14.15 5.95 -24.91
N GLY A 252 14.26 4.73 -24.39
CA GLY A 252 13.50 4.26 -23.24
C GLY A 252 14.40 3.89 -22.06
N ARG A 253 13.91 4.10 -20.84
CA ARG A 253 14.57 3.68 -19.59
C ARG A 253 13.60 2.98 -18.66
N ILE A 254 14.07 1.92 -18.01
CA ILE A 254 13.42 1.31 -16.84
C ILE A 254 14.42 1.34 -15.68
N ARG A 255 13.97 1.74 -14.50
CA ARG A 255 14.71 1.60 -13.24
C ARG A 255 13.90 0.80 -12.25
N TYR A 256 14.52 -0.23 -11.68
CA TYR A 256 13.99 -0.97 -10.55
C TYR A 256 14.41 -0.30 -9.24
N TYR A 257 13.44 0.14 -8.45
CA TYR A 257 13.63 0.86 -7.19
C TYR A 257 13.51 -0.03 -5.94
N GLY A 258 13.24 -1.33 -6.13
CA GLY A 258 12.98 -2.29 -5.05
C GLY A 258 11.53 -2.78 -5.03
N HIS A 259 11.32 -4.01 -4.54
CA HIS A 259 10.03 -4.71 -4.49
C HIS A 259 9.22 -4.64 -5.79
N ALA A 260 8.07 -3.96 -5.84
CA ALA A 260 7.23 -3.84 -7.02
C ALA A 260 7.41 -2.51 -7.76
N CYS A 261 8.35 -1.67 -7.29
CA CYS A 261 8.52 -0.31 -7.77
C CYS A 261 9.42 -0.23 -9.01
N LEU A 262 8.83 0.10 -10.15
CA LEU A 262 9.52 0.35 -11.41
C LEU A 262 9.28 1.79 -11.87
N VAL A 263 10.30 2.43 -12.41
CA VAL A 263 10.20 3.77 -13.02
C VAL A 263 10.54 3.66 -14.51
N PHE A 264 9.54 3.94 -15.34
CA PHE A 264 9.60 3.92 -16.80
C PHE A 264 9.72 5.34 -17.32
N GLN A 265 10.61 5.59 -18.27
CA GLN A 265 10.83 6.93 -18.80
C GLN A 265 11.03 6.93 -20.31
N THR A 266 10.45 7.95 -20.96
CA THR A 266 10.91 8.49 -22.25
C THR A 266 11.52 9.88 -22.02
N GLU A 267 11.93 10.55 -23.10
CA GLU A 267 12.25 11.99 -23.06
C GLU A 267 11.08 12.86 -22.54
N GLN A 268 9.84 12.39 -22.69
CA GLN A 268 8.63 13.21 -22.53
C GLN A 268 7.77 12.83 -21.33
N ALA A 269 7.93 11.61 -20.79
CA ALA A 269 7.06 11.09 -19.75
C ALA A 269 7.79 10.20 -18.75
N ALA A 270 7.23 10.12 -17.55
CA ALA A 270 7.62 9.21 -16.49
C ALA A 270 6.42 8.50 -15.87
N ILE A 271 6.54 7.18 -15.72
CA ILE A 271 5.52 6.32 -15.12
C ILE A 271 6.16 5.56 -13.97
N VAL A 272 5.46 5.45 -12.85
CA VAL A 272 5.91 4.69 -11.68
C VAL A 272 4.89 3.62 -11.32
N THR A 273 5.29 2.37 -11.15
CA THR A 273 4.42 1.31 -10.61
C THR A 273 4.64 1.15 -9.11
N ASP A 274 3.58 0.84 -8.36
CA ASP A 274 3.59 0.38 -6.96
C ASP A 274 4.70 1.05 -6.10
N PRO A 275 4.62 2.38 -5.89
CA PRO A 275 5.73 3.14 -5.36
C PRO A 275 5.98 2.85 -3.87
N PHE A 276 6.96 2.00 -3.59
CA PHE A 276 7.53 1.78 -2.25
C PHE A 276 8.99 2.23 -2.19
N ILE A 277 9.20 3.55 -2.04
CA ILE A 277 10.49 4.18 -2.27
C ILE A 277 11.14 4.60 -0.96
N SER A 278 12.41 4.21 -0.79
CA SER A 278 13.19 4.55 0.40
C SER A 278 13.60 6.04 0.45
N THR A 279 13.84 6.51 1.67
CA THR A 279 14.60 7.75 1.91
C THR A 279 16.09 7.49 1.73
N ASP A 280 16.90 8.51 1.41
CA ASP A 280 18.35 8.35 1.31
C ASP A 280 19.02 8.47 2.69
N ASN A 281 19.08 7.35 3.42
CA ASN A 281 19.89 7.25 4.63
C ASN A 281 21.36 6.93 4.35
N ARG A 282 21.80 6.93 3.08
CA ARG A 282 23.16 6.60 2.59
C ARG A 282 23.64 5.19 2.91
N HIS A 283 22.73 4.27 3.22
CA HIS A 283 23.06 2.86 3.46
C HIS A 283 22.55 1.97 2.33
N GLY A 284 23.45 1.16 1.76
CA GLY A 284 23.12 0.21 0.69
C GLY A 284 23.03 0.85 -0.70
N ASP A 285 22.87 0.01 -1.71
CA ASP A 285 22.92 0.41 -3.12
C ASP A 285 21.51 0.47 -3.72
N ARG A 286 20.81 1.60 -3.62
CA ARG A 286 19.39 1.71 -4.00
C ARG A 286 19.08 3.03 -4.70
N PHE A 287 17.95 3.08 -5.41
CA PHE A 287 17.35 4.35 -5.81
C PHE A 287 16.43 4.89 -4.70
N THR A 288 16.32 6.21 -4.63
CA THR A 288 15.59 6.92 -3.56
C THR A 288 14.66 7.98 -4.16
N LEU A 289 13.94 8.71 -3.31
CA LEU A 289 13.11 9.85 -3.74
C LEU A 289 13.91 10.92 -4.54
N ASP A 290 15.22 10.99 -4.33
CA ASP A 290 16.13 11.94 -4.99
C ASP A 290 16.46 11.54 -6.44
N ASP A 291 16.19 10.30 -6.84
CA ASP A 291 16.47 9.76 -8.18
C ASP A 291 15.26 9.82 -9.12
N LEU A 292 14.09 10.21 -8.59
CA LEU A 292 12.85 10.32 -9.34
C LEU A 292 12.84 11.54 -10.27
N PRO A 293 12.24 11.43 -11.46
CA PRO A 293 12.02 12.57 -12.36
C PRO A 293 11.15 13.64 -11.70
N ASP A 294 11.36 14.91 -12.06
CA ASP A 294 10.69 16.04 -11.41
C ASP A 294 9.16 15.95 -11.45
N HIS A 295 8.61 15.40 -12.54
CA HIS A 295 7.20 15.09 -12.73
C HIS A 295 7.00 13.59 -13.04
N ILE A 296 5.87 13.04 -12.61
CA ILE A 296 5.43 11.68 -12.88
C ILE A 296 4.05 11.78 -13.51
N ASP A 297 3.91 11.42 -14.78
CA ASP A 297 2.64 11.51 -15.51
C ASP A 297 1.61 10.56 -14.91
N LEU A 298 2.02 9.30 -14.69
CA LEU A 298 1.17 8.25 -14.15
C LEU A 298 1.87 7.49 -13.02
N VAL A 299 1.16 7.32 -11.91
CA VAL A 299 1.47 6.28 -10.91
C VAL A 299 0.49 5.14 -11.11
N LEU A 300 0.96 3.93 -11.33
CA LEU A 300 0.14 2.74 -11.51
C LEU A 300 0.15 1.96 -10.21
N ILE A 301 -1.02 1.72 -9.62
CA ILE A 301 -1.18 0.84 -8.46
C ILE A 301 -1.82 -0.44 -8.95
N THR A 302 -1.16 -1.57 -8.75
CA THR A 302 -1.66 -2.88 -9.20
C THR A 302 -2.81 -3.36 -8.34
N HIS A 303 -2.70 -3.26 -7.01
CA HIS A 303 -3.75 -3.70 -6.09
C HIS A 303 -3.61 -3.11 -4.68
N GLY A 304 -4.58 -3.41 -3.81
CA GLY A 304 -4.77 -2.76 -2.51
C GLY A 304 -3.96 -3.30 -1.33
N HIS A 305 -2.90 -4.09 -1.53
CA HIS A 305 -2.06 -4.58 -0.41
C HIS A 305 -1.07 -3.51 0.05
N GLN A 306 -0.67 -3.60 1.32
CA GLN A 306 0.06 -2.55 2.04
C GLN A 306 1.42 -2.17 1.41
N ASP A 307 2.02 -3.06 0.65
CA ASP A 307 3.31 -2.97 -0.01
C ASP A 307 3.25 -2.42 -1.44
N HIS A 308 2.04 -2.32 -2.01
CA HIS A 308 1.81 -1.77 -3.36
C HIS A 308 1.17 -0.37 -3.33
N ILE A 309 0.26 -0.11 -2.38
CA ILE A 309 -0.39 1.20 -2.19
C ILE A 309 0.15 1.95 -0.96
N VAL A 310 1.43 2.27 -1.00
CA VAL A 310 2.15 2.86 0.15
C VAL A 310 1.84 4.34 0.30
N LEU A 311 0.94 4.68 1.25
CA LEU A 311 0.52 6.06 1.50
C LEU A 311 1.69 6.99 1.86
N GLU A 312 2.67 6.49 2.62
CA GLU A 312 3.88 7.22 2.96
C GLU A 312 4.60 7.74 1.71
N THR A 313 4.82 6.90 0.70
CA THR A 313 5.42 7.31 -0.56
C THR A 313 4.50 8.25 -1.34
N LEU A 314 3.21 7.92 -1.45
CA LEU A 314 2.25 8.70 -2.23
C LEU A 314 2.11 10.15 -1.71
N LEU A 315 2.15 10.35 -0.39
CA LEU A 315 2.17 11.70 0.20
C LEU A 315 3.45 12.47 -0.15
N GLN A 316 4.60 11.81 -0.17
CA GLN A 316 5.88 12.43 -0.56
C GLN A 316 5.93 12.82 -2.05
N LEU A 317 5.13 12.16 -2.89
CA LEU A 317 5.01 12.44 -4.33
C LEU A 317 3.87 13.41 -4.66
N ARG A 318 3.09 13.85 -3.66
CA ARG A 318 1.97 14.77 -3.88
C ARG A 318 2.45 16.06 -4.54
N GLY A 319 1.72 16.48 -5.58
CA GLY A 319 2.08 17.65 -6.39
C GLY A 319 3.10 17.38 -7.50
N ARG A 320 3.69 16.17 -7.56
CA ARG A 320 4.52 15.69 -8.68
C ARG A 320 3.79 14.72 -9.60
N ILE A 321 2.69 14.12 -9.13
CA ILE A 321 1.89 13.12 -9.84
C ILE A 321 0.82 13.80 -10.72
N GLY A 322 0.74 13.42 -12.00
CA GLY A 322 -0.33 13.79 -12.92
C GLY A 322 -1.63 13.05 -12.61
N ALA A 323 -1.60 11.71 -12.58
CA ALA A 323 -2.70 10.87 -12.12
C ALA A 323 -2.21 9.57 -11.47
N VAL A 324 -2.97 9.04 -10.52
CA VAL A 324 -2.83 7.68 -9.99
C VAL A 324 -3.85 6.79 -10.69
N VAL A 325 -3.40 5.80 -11.43
CA VAL A 325 -4.22 4.79 -12.08
C VAL A 325 -4.39 3.62 -11.12
N VAL A 326 -5.65 3.25 -10.85
CA VAL A 326 -6.02 2.14 -9.97
C VAL A 326 -7.07 1.25 -10.63
N PRO A 327 -7.07 -0.07 -10.37
CA PRO A 327 -8.15 -0.92 -10.83
C PRO A 327 -9.45 -0.58 -10.11
N ARG A 328 -10.55 -0.72 -10.84
CA ARG A 328 -11.90 -0.59 -10.28
C ARG A 328 -12.20 -1.74 -9.31
N THR A 329 -12.84 -1.42 -8.20
CA THR A 329 -13.23 -2.39 -7.18
C THR A 329 -14.68 -2.87 -7.35
N SER A 330 -15.01 -4.00 -6.73
CA SER A 330 -16.39 -4.39 -6.45
C SER A 330 -16.94 -3.47 -5.37
N ARG A 331 -17.51 -2.34 -5.80
CA ARG A 331 -18.04 -1.32 -4.89
C ARG A 331 -18.96 -1.92 -3.84
N GLY A 332 -18.69 -1.58 -2.59
CA GLY A 332 -19.48 -2.01 -1.44
C GLY A 332 -19.15 -3.39 -0.88
N ASN A 333 -18.21 -4.16 -1.44
CA ASN A 333 -17.74 -5.38 -0.80
C ASN A 333 -16.87 -5.07 0.42
N LEU A 334 -17.10 -5.77 1.53
CA LEU A 334 -16.33 -5.61 2.77
C LEU A 334 -14.80 -5.78 2.59
N PRO A 335 -14.29 -6.80 1.87
CA PRO A 335 -12.84 -6.97 1.69
C PRO A 335 -12.22 -6.09 0.59
N ASP A 336 -13.01 -5.35 -0.21
CA ASP A 336 -12.55 -4.66 -1.42
C ASP A 336 -12.83 -3.13 -1.38
N PRO A 337 -12.20 -2.38 -0.45
CA PRO A 337 -12.37 -0.93 -0.36
C PRO A 337 -12.02 -0.24 -1.67
N SER A 338 -12.83 0.73 -2.09
CA SER A 338 -12.55 1.56 -3.26
C SER A 338 -11.26 2.35 -3.11
N MET A 339 -10.18 1.89 -3.77
CA MET A 339 -8.93 2.64 -3.92
C MET A 339 -9.16 4.00 -4.57
N GLY A 340 -10.11 4.05 -5.52
CA GLY A 340 -10.53 5.28 -6.18
C GLY A 340 -11.03 6.35 -5.21
N LEU A 341 -11.99 6.00 -4.35
CA LEU A 341 -12.50 6.92 -3.32
C LEU A 341 -11.43 7.24 -2.28
N TYR A 342 -10.69 6.23 -1.81
CA TYR A 342 -9.61 6.39 -0.85
C TYR A 342 -8.61 7.47 -1.29
N LEU A 343 -8.03 7.34 -2.47
CA LEU A 343 -7.03 8.29 -2.97
C LEU A 343 -7.62 9.66 -3.31
N LYS A 344 -8.85 9.73 -3.82
CA LYS A 344 -9.56 11.01 -4.07
C LYS A 344 -9.77 11.79 -2.77
N HIS A 345 -10.18 11.13 -1.69
CA HIS A 345 -10.36 11.77 -0.38
C HIS A 345 -9.03 12.23 0.24
N LEU A 346 -7.92 11.57 -0.09
CA LEU A 346 -6.56 12.02 0.25
C LEU A 346 -6.06 13.20 -0.60
N GLY A 347 -6.83 13.62 -1.61
CA GLY A 347 -6.51 14.76 -2.47
C GLY A 347 -5.53 14.43 -3.60
N LEU A 348 -5.46 13.15 -4.03
CA LEU A 348 -4.71 12.73 -5.20
C LEU A 348 -5.61 12.71 -6.46
N PRO A 349 -5.07 13.03 -7.64
CA PRO A 349 -5.75 12.84 -8.91
C PRO A 349 -5.82 11.35 -9.25
N VAL A 350 -6.99 10.82 -9.61
CA VAL A 350 -7.20 9.38 -9.78
C VAL A 350 -7.95 9.04 -11.06
N ILE A 351 -7.49 8.00 -11.75
CA ILE A 351 -8.15 7.35 -12.88
C ILE A 351 -8.46 5.89 -12.47
N GLU A 352 -9.73 5.51 -12.49
CA GLU A 352 -10.15 4.11 -12.25
C GLU A 352 -10.28 3.40 -13.59
N VAL A 353 -9.58 2.26 -13.75
CA VAL A 353 -9.56 1.46 -14.97
C VAL A 353 -10.20 0.08 -14.76
N ASP A 354 -10.83 -0.44 -15.81
CA ASP A 354 -11.29 -1.83 -15.91
C ASP A 354 -10.38 -2.62 -16.87
N ASP A 355 -10.61 -3.93 -17.01
CA ASP A 355 -9.82 -4.78 -17.90
C ASP A 355 -9.82 -4.25 -19.34
N PHE A 356 -8.61 -4.04 -19.88
CA PHE A 356 -8.32 -3.47 -21.19
C PHE A 356 -8.65 -1.99 -21.40
N ASP A 357 -8.99 -1.24 -20.35
CA ASP A 357 -8.98 0.21 -20.44
C ASP A 357 -7.55 0.71 -20.71
N GLU A 358 -7.43 1.69 -21.62
CA GLU A 358 -6.17 2.31 -22.01
C GLU A 358 -6.06 3.72 -21.42
N VAL A 359 -4.88 4.05 -20.89
CA VAL A 359 -4.52 5.38 -20.41
C VAL A 359 -3.28 5.84 -21.17
N ASP A 360 -3.46 6.82 -22.04
CA ASP A 360 -2.38 7.40 -22.84
C ASP A 360 -1.51 8.36 -22.01
N PHE A 361 -0.23 8.42 -22.36
CA PHE A 361 0.72 9.41 -21.87
C PHE A 361 1.66 9.84 -23.00
N PRO A 362 2.45 10.93 -22.86
CA PRO A 362 3.37 11.36 -23.91
C PRO A 362 4.37 10.27 -24.31
N GLY A 363 4.23 9.74 -25.52
CA GLY A 363 5.13 8.73 -26.07
C GLY A 363 4.79 7.28 -25.74
N GLY A 364 3.59 6.99 -25.21
CA GLY A 364 3.16 5.62 -24.96
C GLY A 364 1.75 5.48 -24.40
N THR A 365 1.40 4.25 -24.03
CA THR A 365 0.10 3.88 -23.49
C THR A 365 0.28 2.84 -22.39
N VAL A 366 -0.55 2.91 -21.35
CA VAL A 366 -0.74 1.86 -20.35
C VAL A 366 -2.09 1.21 -20.59
N THR A 367 -2.14 -0.12 -20.68
CA THR A 367 -3.40 -0.88 -20.71
C THR A 367 -3.52 -1.70 -19.43
N ALA A 368 -4.65 -1.58 -18.73
CA ALA A 368 -4.96 -2.46 -17.61
C ALA A 368 -5.25 -3.87 -18.11
N THR A 369 -4.73 -4.89 -17.42
CA THR A 369 -4.95 -6.29 -17.77
C THR A 369 -5.39 -7.08 -16.54
N PRO A 370 -6.08 -8.22 -16.73
CA PRO A 370 -6.61 -8.98 -15.60
C PRO A 370 -5.52 -9.49 -14.63
N PHE A 371 -5.86 -9.54 -13.34
CA PHE A 371 -5.05 -10.14 -12.27
C PHE A 371 -5.88 -11.24 -11.58
N LEU A 372 -5.34 -12.47 -11.53
CA LEU A 372 -5.94 -13.57 -10.75
C LEU A 372 -5.03 -14.06 -9.62
N GLY A 373 -5.65 -14.55 -8.53
CA GLY A 373 -4.98 -15.16 -7.39
C GLY A 373 -4.59 -14.18 -6.28
N GLU A 374 -3.73 -14.67 -5.37
CA GLU A 374 -3.06 -13.93 -4.29
C GLU A 374 -3.98 -13.27 -3.23
N HIS A 375 -5.29 -13.19 -3.45
CA HIS A 375 -6.20 -12.49 -2.52
C HIS A 375 -6.97 -13.45 -1.61
N ALA A 376 -6.36 -14.58 -1.28
CA ALA A 376 -6.92 -15.60 -0.39
C ALA A 376 -8.38 -15.99 -0.73
N ASP A 377 -8.76 -16.04 -2.01
CA ASP A 377 -10.13 -16.31 -2.50
C ASP A 377 -11.23 -15.38 -1.94
N LEU A 378 -10.87 -14.17 -1.50
CA LEU A 378 -11.85 -13.13 -1.18
C LEU A 378 -12.37 -12.47 -2.48
N ASP A 379 -13.62 -12.01 -2.46
CA ASP A 379 -14.21 -11.28 -3.60
C ASP A 379 -13.68 -9.85 -3.66
N ILE A 380 -12.44 -9.76 -4.13
CA ILE A 380 -11.69 -8.53 -4.35
C ILE A 380 -11.50 -8.37 -5.85
N ARG A 381 -11.99 -7.28 -6.44
CA ARG A 381 -11.79 -6.93 -7.86
C ARG A 381 -10.79 -5.81 -8.06
N GLY A 382 -10.46 -5.05 -7.01
CA GLY A 382 -9.42 -4.01 -7.02
C GLY A 382 -8.00 -4.53 -7.21
N LYS A 383 -7.74 -5.26 -8.29
CA LYS A 383 -6.44 -5.78 -8.68
C LYS A 383 -6.31 -5.86 -10.20
N SER A 384 -5.19 -5.40 -10.73
CA SER A 384 -4.87 -5.42 -12.15
C SER A 384 -3.37 -5.55 -12.36
N THR A 385 -3.01 -6.18 -13.47
CA THR A 385 -1.66 -6.13 -14.04
C THR A 385 -1.63 -5.04 -15.11
N TYR A 386 -0.45 -4.57 -15.52
CA TYR A 386 -0.38 -3.51 -16.52
C TYR A 386 0.47 -3.90 -17.72
N TRP A 387 0.02 -3.49 -18.91
CA TRP A 387 0.77 -3.58 -20.15
C TRP A 387 1.21 -2.19 -20.60
N LEU A 388 2.51 -1.92 -20.60
CA LEU A 388 3.06 -0.65 -21.04
C LEU A 388 3.62 -0.78 -22.45
N ARG A 389 3.24 0.15 -23.34
CA ARG A 389 3.93 0.38 -24.62
C ARG A 389 4.73 1.67 -24.52
N LEU A 390 6.05 1.57 -24.56
CA LEU A 390 6.97 2.68 -24.31
C LEU A 390 8.20 2.54 -25.21
N ALA A 391 8.55 3.60 -25.96
CA ALA A 391 9.78 3.67 -26.76
C ALA A 391 10.03 2.41 -27.63
N GLY A 392 8.97 1.85 -28.23
CA GLY A 392 9.03 0.66 -29.08
C GLY A 392 9.07 -0.68 -28.37
N LYS A 393 8.98 -0.73 -27.03
CA LYS A 393 8.88 -1.95 -26.23
C LYS A 393 7.46 -2.16 -25.70
N SER A 394 7.05 -3.43 -25.60
CA SER A 394 5.87 -3.89 -24.88
C SER A 394 6.30 -4.58 -23.58
N ILE A 395 5.84 -4.08 -22.44
CA ILE A 395 6.30 -4.51 -21.12
C ILE A 395 5.09 -4.92 -20.29
N PHE A 396 5.14 -6.12 -19.73
CA PHE A 396 4.14 -6.61 -18.80
C PHE A 396 4.61 -6.42 -17.35
N VAL A 397 3.77 -5.77 -16.53
CA VAL A 397 3.96 -5.57 -15.09
C VAL A 397 2.94 -6.44 -14.36
N GLY A 398 3.41 -7.58 -13.86
CA GLY A 398 2.55 -8.64 -13.34
C GLY A 398 2.24 -8.57 -11.85
N ALA A 399 3.02 -7.82 -11.06
CA ALA A 399 3.01 -7.85 -9.59
C ALA A 399 2.84 -9.30 -9.10
N ASP A 400 1.93 -9.54 -8.17
CA ASP A 400 1.73 -10.84 -7.54
C ASP A 400 0.67 -11.70 -8.22
N SER A 401 0.34 -11.39 -9.49
CA SER A 401 -0.55 -12.24 -10.28
C SER A 401 0.01 -13.66 -10.33
N SER A 402 -0.77 -14.62 -9.84
CA SER A 402 -0.24 -15.93 -9.44
C SER A 402 -0.18 -16.96 -10.57
N GLY A 403 -0.69 -16.61 -11.76
CA GLY A 403 -0.68 -17.52 -12.90
C GLY A 403 -1.56 -18.77 -12.72
N ILE A 404 -2.54 -18.75 -11.80
CA ILE A 404 -3.41 -19.90 -11.52
C ILE A 404 -4.21 -20.43 -12.71
N ASP A 405 -4.51 -19.57 -13.70
CA ASP A 405 -5.01 -19.98 -15.01
C ASP A 405 -4.17 -19.31 -16.11
N PRO A 406 -3.20 -20.02 -16.70
CA PRO A 406 -2.31 -19.45 -17.72
C PRO A 406 -3.05 -19.09 -19.02
N THR A 407 -4.24 -19.65 -19.26
CA THR A 407 -5.05 -19.33 -20.46
C THR A 407 -5.40 -17.85 -20.53
N LEU A 408 -5.52 -17.19 -19.37
CA LEU A 408 -5.73 -15.75 -19.25
C LEU A 408 -4.72 -14.95 -20.09
N TYR A 409 -3.44 -15.26 -19.94
CA TYR A 409 -2.34 -14.54 -20.58
C TYR A 409 -2.32 -14.76 -22.09
N ARG A 410 -2.89 -15.86 -22.58
CA ARG A 410 -3.09 -16.08 -24.02
C ARG A 410 -4.08 -15.09 -24.61
N TYR A 411 -5.16 -14.78 -23.88
CA TYR A 411 -6.12 -13.75 -24.30
C TYR A 411 -5.50 -12.35 -24.24
N VAL A 412 -4.73 -12.07 -23.19
CA VAL A 412 -3.94 -10.82 -23.09
C VAL A 412 -3.02 -10.67 -24.29
N ARG A 413 -2.20 -11.69 -24.61
CA ARG A 413 -1.33 -11.69 -25.80
C ARG A 413 -2.12 -11.56 -27.11
N GLY A 414 -3.26 -12.25 -27.21
CA GLY A 414 -4.12 -12.19 -28.39
C GLY A 414 -4.64 -10.78 -28.68
N HIS A 415 -4.83 -9.97 -27.64
CA HIS A 415 -5.28 -8.59 -27.74
C HIS A 415 -4.12 -7.59 -27.89
N LEU A 416 -3.08 -7.72 -27.08
CA LEU A 416 -2.02 -6.69 -26.94
C LEU A 416 -0.73 -7.01 -27.69
N GLY A 417 -0.59 -8.24 -28.20
CA GLY A 417 0.63 -8.73 -28.84
C GLY A 417 1.60 -9.37 -27.86
N LYS A 418 2.82 -9.59 -28.33
CA LYS A 418 3.90 -10.23 -27.57
C LYS A 418 4.50 -9.25 -26.55
N ALA A 419 4.86 -9.73 -25.37
CA ALA A 419 5.66 -8.95 -24.42
C ALA A 419 7.15 -9.06 -24.81
N ASP A 420 7.88 -7.95 -24.80
CA ASP A 420 9.34 -8.00 -24.85
C ASP A 420 9.88 -8.36 -23.45
N ILE A 421 9.34 -7.71 -22.42
CA ILE A 421 9.79 -7.83 -21.02
C ILE A 421 8.57 -8.14 -20.13
N ALA A 422 8.73 -9.06 -19.17
CA ALA A 422 7.75 -9.34 -18.13
C ALA A 422 8.38 -9.24 -16.73
N PHE A 423 7.76 -8.47 -15.84
CA PHE A 423 8.09 -8.41 -14.42
C PHE A 423 7.07 -9.23 -13.62
N LEU A 424 7.52 -10.21 -12.84
CA LEU A 424 6.67 -11.18 -12.14
C LEU A 424 7.04 -11.31 -10.67
N GLY A 425 6.06 -11.24 -9.78
CA GLY A 425 6.19 -11.53 -8.35
C GLY A 425 6.18 -13.04 -8.10
N MET A 426 7.11 -13.53 -7.29
CA MET A 426 7.24 -14.95 -6.95
C MET A 426 7.22 -15.24 -5.45
N GLU A 427 6.51 -14.41 -4.68
CA GLU A 427 6.21 -14.70 -3.28
C GLU A 427 5.16 -15.83 -3.16
N CYS A 428 5.58 -17.04 -3.53
CA CYS A 428 4.67 -18.16 -3.79
C CYS A 428 4.15 -18.86 -2.53
N ASP A 429 4.68 -18.54 -1.36
CA ASP A 429 4.23 -19.04 -0.05
C ASP A 429 3.93 -17.90 0.92
N GLY A 430 2.96 -17.07 0.53
CA GLY A 430 2.58 -15.90 1.31
C GLY A 430 1.72 -16.20 2.53
N ALA A 431 1.34 -15.12 3.21
CA ALA A 431 0.64 -15.19 4.49
C ALA A 431 -0.77 -15.81 4.38
N PRO A 432 -1.29 -16.44 5.44
CA PRO A 432 -2.64 -16.99 5.44
C PRO A 432 -3.71 -15.90 5.51
N LEU A 433 -4.96 -16.22 5.12
CA LEU A 433 -6.12 -15.32 5.10
C LEU A 433 -6.25 -14.44 6.34
N THR A 434 -6.13 -15.04 7.53
CA THR A 434 -6.31 -14.33 8.81
C THR A 434 -5.12 -13.46 9.20
N TRP A 435 -4.01 -13.48 8.46
CA TRP A 435 -2.91 -12.57 8.72
C TRP A 435 -3.30 -11.14 8.34
N LEU A 436 -3.75 -10.91 7.11
CA LEU A 436 -4.14 -9.57 6.65
C LEU A 436 -5.61 -9.24 6.92
N TYR A 437 -6.52 -10.19 6.68
CA TYR A 437 -7.96 -9.91 6.61
C TYR A 437 -8.73 -10.22 7.89
N LYS A 438 -8.08 -10.61 8.99
CA LYS A 438 -8.76 -11.03 10.23
C LYS A 438 -9.72 -9.97 10.78
N GLY A 439 -9.35 -8.70 10.72
CA GLY A 439 -10.20 -7.61 11.21
C GLY A 439 -11.54 -7.50 10.48
N LEU A 440 -11.65 -8.05 9.27
CA LEU A 440 -12.85 -7.99 8.44
C LEU A 440 -13.76 -9.22 8.60
N LEU A 441 -13.31 -10.28 9.27
CA LEU A 441 -14.05 -11.52 9.40
C LEU A 441 -15.08 -11.43 10.54
N THR A 442 -16.36 -11.33 10.21
CA THR A 442 -17.48 -11.37 11.18
C THR A 442 -17.80 -12.76 11.69
N LYS A 443 -17.27 -13.80 11.02
CA LYS A 443 -17.38 -15.20 11.43
C LYS A 443 -15.99 -15.80 11.61
N PRO A 444 -15.76 -16.60 12.67
CA PRO A 444 -14.52 -17.33 12.84
C PRO A 444 -14.25 -18.26 11.65
N VAL A 445 -13.01 -18.21 11.15
CA VAL A 445 -12.46 -19.15 10.17
C VAL A 445 -11.52 -20.10 10.90
N SER A 446 -11.63 -21.41 10.64
CA SER A 446 -10.72 -22.38 11.25
C SER A 446 -9.28 -22.16 10.75
N LYS A 447 -8.29 -22.48 11.60
CA LYS A 447 -6.88 -22.38 11.20
C LYS A 447 -6.58 -23.12 9.90
N LYS A 448 -7.10 -24.35 9.73
CA LYS A 448 -6.91 -25.14 8.52
C LYS A 448 -7.45 -24.45 7.25
N MET A 449 -8.60 -23.78 7.35
CA MET A 449 -9.17 -23.01 6.22
C MET A 449 -8.36 -21.74 5.94
N SER A 450 -7.86 -21.08 6.98
CA SER A 450 -6.99 -19.90 6.83
C SER A 450 -5.68 -20.27 6.17
N ASP A 451 -5.02 -21.34 6.64
CA ASP A 451 -3.73 -21.81 6.12
C ASP A 451 -3.83 -22.32 4.67
N SER A 452 -5.02 -22.73 4.20
CA SER A 452 -5.23 -23.12 2.80
C SER A 452 -5.51 -21.96 1.85
N ARG A 453 -5.85 -20.77 2.37
CA ARG A 453 -6.20 -19.58 1.58
C ARG A 453 -5.11 -18.53 1.81
N LYS A 454 -4.16 -18.44 0.89
CA LYS A 454 -2.93 -17.66 1.07
C LYS A 454 -2.82 -16.47 0.15
N LEU A 455 -1.96 -15.54 0.56
CA LEU A 455 -1.48 -14.41 -0.21
C LEU A 455 -0.32 -14.81 -1.12
N SER A 456 -0.52 -15.85 -1.93
CA SER A 456 0.54 -16.45 -2.75
C SER A 456 0.54 -15.88 -4.17
N GLY A 457 1.69 -15.33 -4.56
CA GLY A 457 2.05 -15.05 -5.94
C GLY A 457 2.41 -16.32 -6.74
N SER A 458 3.14 -16.16 -7.85
CA SER A 458 3.47 -17.27 -8.75
C SER A 458 4.60 -18.14 -8.22
N ASN A 459 4.45 -19.46 -8.29
CA ASN A 459 5.60 -20.38 -8.20
C ASN A 459 6.34 -20.51 -9.56
N ALA A 460 7.41 -21.31 -9.62
CA ALA A 460 8.24 -21.43 -10.82
C ALA A 460 7.46 -21.90 -12.06
N ALA A 461 6.60 -22.90 -11.88
CA ALA A 461 5.80 -23.47 -12.96
C ALA A 461 4.77 -22.46 -13.49
N GLN A 462 4.11 -21.73 -12.60
CA GLN A 462 3.16 -20.68 -12.95
C GLN A 462 3.86 -19.53 -13.69
N ALA A 463 4.98 -19.02 -13.17
CA ALA A 463 5.77 -17.97 -13.81
C ALA A 463 6.24 -18.38 -15.22
N GLY A 464 6.73 -19.62 -15.39
CA GLY A 464 7.12 -20.16 -16.70
C GLY A 464 5.94 -20.26 -17.69
N GLN A 465 4.75 -20.59 -17.20
CA GLN A 465 3.55 -20.61 -18.05
C GLN A 465 3.10 -19.20 -18.45
N ILE A 466 3.17 -18.22 -17.54
CA ILE A 466 2.92 -16.81 -17.85
C ILE A 466 3.86 -16.36 -18.98
N MET A 467 5.17 -16.58 -18.82
CA MET A 467 6.17 -16.26 -19.85
C MET A 467 5.83 -16.89 -21.21
N THR A 468 5.43 -18.16 -21.21
CA THR A 468 5.07 -18.89 -22.43
C THR A 468 3.84 -18.31 -23.13
N GLU A 469 2.79 -18.00 -22.37
CA GLU A 469 1.52 -17.52 -22.92
C GLU A 469 1.57 -16.05 -23.34
N LEU A 470 2.37 -15.24 -22.65
CA LEU A 470 2.73 -13.88 -23.09
C LEU A 470 3.70 -13.90 -24.29
N GLY A 471 4.43 -15.01 -24.47
CA GLY A 471 5.52 -15.10 -25.41
C GLY A 471 6.67 -14.17 -25.06
N ALA A 472 6.93 -13.92 -23.77
CA ALA A 472 7.93 -12.95 -23.32
C ALA A 472 9.39 -13.41 -23.63
N ASP A 473 10.25 -12.47 -24.04
CA ASP A 473 11.67 -12.75 -24.30
C ASP A 473 12.53 -12.63 -23.03
N GLU A 474 12.15 -11.72 -22.13
CA GLU A 474 12.87 -11.41 -20.90
C GLU A 474 11.91 -11.46 -19.70
N GLY A 475 12.32 -12.17 -18.64
CA GLY A 475 11.56 -12.33 -17.40
C GLY A 475 12.37 -11.85 -16.20
N TYR A 476 11.79 -10.97 -15.40
CA TYR A 476 12.42 -10.40 -14.22
C TYR A 476 11.59 -10.67 -12.98
N ILE A 477 12.19 -11.35 -12.01
CA ILE A 477 11.52 -11.60 -10.74
C ILE A 477 11.72 -10.41 -9.82
N TYR A 478 10.61 -9.86 -9.34
CA TYR A 478 10.55 -8.71 -8.44
C TYR A 478 9.49 -8.96 -7.35
N ALA A 479 9.09 -7.95 -6.59
CA ALA A 479 8.04 -8.02 -5.57
C ALA A 479 8.30 -9.05 -4.45
N MET A 480 9.57 -9.38 -4.16
CA MET A 480 9.93 -10.35 -3.12
C MET A 480 9.99 -9.77 -1.72
N GLY A 481 10.02 -8.43 -1.57
CA GLY A 481 10.13 -7.80 -0.26
C GLY A 481 11.44 -8.11 0.47
N GLU A 482 12.52 -8.29 -0.29
CA GLU A 482 13.87 -8.57 0.22
C GLU A 482 14.60 -7.30 0.65
N GLU A 483 14.17 -6.15 0.15
CA GLU A 483 14.80 -4.87 0.41
C GLU A 483 14.74 -4.47 1.89
N SER A 484 15.91 -4.27 2.51
CA SER A 484 16.04 -3.96 3.94
C SER A 484 15.21 -2.76 4.44
N TRP A 485 14.92 -1.77 3.59
CA TRP A 485 14.12 -0.60 3.97
C TRP A 485 12.62 -0.88 4.12
N GLN A 486 12.15 -1.99 3.58
CA GLN A 486 10.74 -2.34 3.57
C GLN A 486 10.38 -3.30 4.70
N GLY A 487 11.36 -3.71 5.52
CA GLY A 487 11.19 -4.74 6.55
C GLY A 487 10.09 -4.44 7.57
N HIS A 488 9.76 -3.17 7.80
CA HIS A 488 8.68 -2.73 8.68
C HIS A 488 7.27 -2.98 8.11
N VAL A 489 7.16 -3.20 6.80
CA VAL A 489 5.92 -3.53 6.08
C VAL A 489 5.89 -5.02 5.71
N MET A 490 6.97 -5.54 5.14
CA MET A 490 7.02 -6.92 4.63
C MET A 490 7.17 -7.97 5.73
N ALA A 491 7.90 -7.64 6.81
CA ALA A 491 8.22 -8.57 7.88
C ALA A 491 8.84 -9.92 7.44
N THR A 492 9.41 -9.98 6.24
CA THR A 492 10.05 -11.16 5.66
C THR A 492 11.45 -11.39 6.24
N THR A 493 11.89 -12.64 6.25
CA THR A 493 13.28 -13.02 6.54
C THR A 493 13.63 -14.23 5.69
N TYR A 494 14.26 -13.99 4.55
CA TYR A 494 14.71 -15.06 3.66
C TYR A 494 16.04 -15.65 4.13
N THR A 495 16.17 -16.95 3.94
CA THR A 495 17.44 -17.68 3.97
C THR A 495 17.57 -18.45 2.67
N GLU A 496 18.76 -18.96 2.36
CA GLU A 496 18.99 -19.81 1.17
C GLU A 496 18.05 -21.02 1.12
N ASP A 497 17.51 -21.44 2.27
CA ASP A 497 16.58 -22.56 2.37
C ASP A 497 15.10 -22.21 2.15
N THR A 498 14.77 -20.91 2.06
CA THR A 498 13.38 -20.46 1.90
C THR A 498 12.80 -20.95 0.58
N TYR A 499 11.57 -21.46 0.63
CA TYR A 499 10.91 -22.11 -0.50
C TYR A 499 10.77 -21.19 -1.72
N GLN A 500 10.49 -19.91 -1.48
CA GLN A 500 10.37 -18.87 -2.50
C GLN A 500 11.65 -18.73 -3.32
N LEU A 501 12.82 -18.62 -2.67
CA LEU A 501 14.10 -18.51 -3.38
C LEU A 501 14.41 -19.77 -4.21
N LYS A 502 14.08 -20.96 -3.70
CA LYS A 502 14.21 -22.22 -4.45
C LYS A 502 13.32 -22.24 -5.71
N GLN A 503 12.12 -21.65 -5.65
CA GLN A 503 11.25 -21.53 -6.82
C GLN A 503 11.79 -20.50 -7.82
N ILE A 504 12.42 -19.42 -7.36
CA ILE A 504 13.10 -18.48 -8.26
C ILE A 504 14.24 -19.17 -8.99
N GLU A 505 15.09 -19.93 -8.30
CA GLU A 505 16.17 -20.71 -8.93
C GLU A 505 15.64 -21.68 -10.00
N GLU A 506 14.53 -22.37 -9.71
CA GLU A 506 13.86 -23.26 -10.67
C GLU A 506 13.35 -22.50 -11.91
N PHE A 507 12.75 -21.31 -11.73
CA PHE A 507 12.32 -20.46 -12.84
C PHE A 507 13.49 -19.96 -13.69
N LEU A 508 14.59 -19.52 -13.06
CA LEU A 508 15.78 -19.07 -13.79
C LEU A 508 16.41 -20.21 -14.61
N GLY A 509 16.43 -21.43 -14.05
CA GLY A 509 16.82 -22.64 -14.80
C GLY A 509 15.90 -22.89 -16.00
N TRP A 510 14.57 -22.76 -15.80
CA TRP A 510 13.58 -22.89 -16.87
C TRP A 510 13.78 -21.88 -18.02
N CYS A 511 14.15 -20.62 -17.71
CA CYS A 511 14.50 -19.59 -18.68
C CYS A 511 15.77 -19.97 -19.46
N ALA A 512 16.83 -20.38 -18.75
CA ALA A 512 18.11 -20.75 -19.35
C ALA A 512 17.96 -21.91 -20.35
N ASP A 513 17.20 -22.94 -20.00
CA ASP A 513 16.93 -24.11 -20.86
C ASP A 513 16.20 -23.74 -22.18
N ARG A 514 15.56 -22.57 -22.22
CA ARG A 514 14.81 -22.05 -23.38
C ARG A 514 15.51 -20.90 -24.10
N GLY A 515 16.70 -20.51 -23.64
CA GLY A 515 17.43 -19.37 -24.19
C GLY A 515 16.74 -18.03 -23.97
N LEU A 516 15.95 -17.92 -22.90
CA LEU A 516 15.29 -16.68 -22.48
C LEU A 516 16.14 -15.96 -21.44
N THR A 517 16.05 -14.63 -21.38
CA THR A 517 16.68 -13.85 -20.30
C THR A 517 15.84 -14.00 -19.03
N GLY A 518 16.46 -14.42 -17.93
CA GLY A 518 15.85 -14.50 -16.61
C GLY A 518 16.76 -13.85 -15.57
N GLU A 519 16.23 -13.00 -14.71
CA GLU A 519 17.01 -12.41 -13.60
C GLU A 519 16.14 -12.20 -12.36
N HIS A 520 16.71 -12.46 -11.18
CA HIS A 520 16.12 -12.13 -9.89
C HIS A 520 16.61 -10.74 -9.46
N LEU A 521 15.70 -9.77 -9.35
CA LEU A 521 16.03 -8.40 -9.03
C LEU A 521 16.19 -8.19 -7.53
N PHE A 522 17.24 -7.48 -7.15
CA PHE A 522 17.46 -7.07 -5.77
C PHE A 522 18.09 -5.67 -5.73
N ASN A 523 17.61 -4.84 -4.80
CA ASN A 523 18.05 -3.47 -4.56
C ASN A 523 17.83 -2.45 -5.69
N LYS A 524 18.55 -2.57 -6.81
CA LYS A 524 18.40 -1.70 -7.98
C LYS A 524 18.88 -2.36 -9.28
N ARG A 525 18.24 -1.98 -10.39
CA ARG A 525 18.62 -2.41 -11.76
C ARG A 525 18.17 -1.34 -12.75
N GLU A 526 18.89 -1.21 -13.86
CA GLU A 526 18.56 -0.23 -14.90
C GLU A 526 18.70 -0.85 -16.30
N TRP A 527 17.74 -0.51 -17.16
CA TRP A 527 17.74 -0.84 -18.59
C TRP A 527 17.60 0.45 -19.38
N ARG A 528 18.34 0.56 -20.49
CA ARG A 528 18.20 1.63 -21.48
C ARG A 528 18.31 1.06 -22.88
N TRP A 529 17.56 1.64 -23.82
CA TRP A 529 17.61 1.27 -25.24
C TRP A 529 17.36 2.46 -26.17
#